data_AF-A0A382G909-F1
#
_entry.id   AF-A0A382G909-F1
#
_cell.length_a   1.000
_cell.length_b   1.000
_cell.length_c   1.000
_cell.angle_alpha   90.00
_cell.angle_beta   90.00
_cell.angle_gamma   90.00
#
_symmetry.space_group_name_H-M   'P 1'
#
loop_
_entity.id
_entity.type
_entity.pdbx_description
1 polymer ?
#
loop_
_entity_poly.entity_id
_entity_poly.type
_entity_poly.pdbx_seq_one_letter_code
_entity_poly.pdbx_strand_id
1 'polypeptide(L)' 'VSGCGDQNEINCLSDNNERYGGASGNELAKEQVFRKNNGAEPGSLDPHRAEGVPASNILRDLFEG' A
#
# COMPACT_ATOMS: atom_id res chain seq x y z
N VAL A 1 22.47 14.19 -10.97
CA VAL A 1 22.03 13.02 -10.19
C VAL A 1 21.33 12.09 -11.16
N SER A 2 22.00 11.02 -11.59
CA SER A 2 21.45 10.06 -12.53
C SER A 2 20.32 9.31 -11.83
N GLY A 3 19.09 9.49 -12.33
CA GLY A 3 17.96 8.68 -11.92
C GLY A 3 18.15 7.26 -12.46
N CYS A 4 18.04 6.28 -11.58
CA CYS A 4 18.01 4.87 -11.96
C CYS A 4 16.82 4.63 -12.91
N GLY A 5 17.10 4.12 -14.11
CA GLY A 5 16.08 3.72 -15.07
C GLY A 5 16.60 3.72 -16.49
N ASP A 6 17.60 2.89 -16.78
CA ASP A 6 17.97 2.59 -18.16
C ASP A 6 16.75 2.03 -18.91
N GLN A 7 16.52 2.55 -20.11
CA GLN A 7 15.35 2.30 -20.94
C GLN A 7 15.31 0.88 -21.54
N ASN A 8 16.22 -0.01 -21.15
CA ASN A 8 16.47 -1.28 -21.84
C ASN A 8 16.30 -2.55 -20.99
N GLU A 9 15.78 -2.45 -19.77
CA GLU A 9 15.42 -3.65 -19.00
C GLU A 9 14.21 -3.37 -18.10
N ILE A 10 13.09 -3.13 -18.76
CA ILE A 10 11.77 -3.21 -18.14
C ILE A 10 11.47 -4.71 -17.96
N ASN A 11 12.12 -5.33 -16.98
CA ASN A 11 11.71 -6.63 -16.47
C ASN A 11 11.18 -6.51 -15.03
N CYS A 12 10.49 -5.40 -14.76
CA CYS A 12 9.54 -5.28 -13.66
C CYS A 12 8.16 -5.79 -14.14
N LEU A 13 8.12 -7.03 -14.63
CA LEU A 13 6.88 -7.73 -14.91
C LEU A 13 6.20 -8.01 -13.57
N SER A 14 5.22 -7.16 -13.22
CA SER A 14 4.09 -7.59 -12.40
C SER A 14 3.41 -8.75 -13.12
N ASP A 15 2.84 -9.70 -12.38
CA ASP A 15 2.27 -10.98 -12.84
C ASP A 15 1.24 -10.88 -14.00
N ASN A 16 0.88 -9.66 -14.44
CA ASN A 16 -0.06 -9.36 -15.53
C ASN A 16 0.45 -8.36 -16.61
N ASN A 17 1.75 -8.06 -16.70
CA ASN A 17 2.34 -7.17 -17.75
C ASN A 17 1.72 -5.76 -17.84
N GLU A 18 1.17 -5.23 -16.74
CA GLU A 18 0.63 -3.87 -16.68
C GLU A 18 1.70 -2.88 -16.20
N ARG A 19 1.95 -1.83 -17.01
CA ARG A 19 2.89 -0.76 -16.67
C ARG A 19 2.16 0.33 -15.89
N TYR A 20 2.37 0.37 -14.57
CA TYR A 20 1.89 1.45 -13.70
C TYR A 20 2.80 2.68 -13.83
N GLY A 21 2.23 3.88 -13.81
CA GLY A 21 2.96 5.13 -14.03
C GLY A 21 3.29 5.49 -15.48
N GLY A 22 2.74 4.75 -16.47
CA GLY A 22 2.65 5.12 -17.90
C GLY A 22 3.63 6.16 -18.46
N ALA A 23 3.12 7.18 -19.16
CA ALA A 23 3.94 8.22 -19.81
C ALA A 23 4.02 9.50 -18.96
N SER A 24 2.99 9.75 -18.15
CA SER A 24 2.93 10.90 -17.24
C SER A 24 3.52 10.61 -15.86
N GLY A 25 3.77 9.34 -15.51
CA GLY A 25 4.27 8.94 -14.19
C GLY A 25 3.15 8.60 -13.19
N ASN A 26 1.89 8.88 -13.53
CA ASN A 26 0.76 8.91 -12.57
C ASN A 26 -0.34 7.88 -12.88
N GLU A 27 -0.16 7.06 -13.92
CA GLU A 27 -1.15 6.07 -14.34
C GLU A 27 -1.33 4.98 -13.26
N LEU A 28 -2.57 4.78 -12.82
CA LEU A 28 -2.91 3.87 -11.73
C LEU A 28 -3.09 2.43 -12.21
N ALA A 29 -2.76 1.48 -11.33
CA ALA A 29 -3.10 0.07 -11.50
C ALA A 29 -4.62 -0.15 -11.64
N LYS A 30 -4.98 -1.17 -12.41
CA LYS A 30 -6.38 -1.59 -12.59
C LYS A 30 -7.02 -2.03 -11.27
N GLU A 31 -6.27 -2.73 -10.43
CA GLU A 31 -6.68 -3.12 -9.08
C GLU A 31 -5.78 -2.46 -8.04
N GLN A 32 -6.38 -1.75 -7.08
CA GLN A 32 -5.66 -1.04 -6.03
C GLN A 32 -5.70 -1.84 -4.72
N VAL A 33 -4.84 -2.86 -4.64
CA VAL A 33 -4.78 -3.76 -3.48
C VAL A 33 -3.49 -3.53 -2.69
N PHE A 34 -3.63 -3.07 -1.44
CA PHE A 34 -2.50 -2.89 -0.54
C PHE A 34 -2.52 -3.92 0.59
N ARG A 35 -1.46 -4.72 0.70
CA ARG A 35 -1.28 -5.71 1.78
C ARG A 35 -0.31 -5.16 2.81
N LYS A 36 -0.81 -4.81 3.99
CA LYS A 36 -0.03 -4.20 5.08
C LYS A 36 0.14 -5.17 6.25
N ASN A 37 1.36 -5.33 6.74
CA ASN A 37 1.61 -6.04 8.01
C ASN A 37 1.39 -5.08 9.18
N ASN A 38 0.80 -5.57 10.27
CA ASN A 38 0.46 -4.76 11.44
C ASN A 38 1.27 -5.12 12.71
N GLY A 39 2.37 -5.86 12.56
CA GLY A 39 3.24 -6.30 13.65
C GLY A 39 2.63 -7.41 14.50
N ALA A 40 1.58 -7.11 15.26
CA ALA A 40 0.88 -8.04 16.15
C ALA A 40 -0.64 -8.00 15.92
N GLU A 41 -1.33 -9.01 16.44
CA GLU A 41 -2.79 -9.07 16.38
C GLU A 41 -3.41 -7.95 17.25
N PRO A 42 -4.37 -7.16 16.73
CA PRO A 42 -5.12 -6.20 17.54
C PRO A 42 -5.98 -6.90 18.61
N GLY A 43 -6.00 -6.37 19.83
CA GLY A 43 -6.83 -6.92 20.91
C GLY A 43 -8.33 -6.63 20.79
N SER A 44 -8.71 -5.51 20.16
CA SER A 44 -10.10 -5.10 19.93
C SER A 44 -10.19 -4.11 18.76
N LEU A 45 -11.30 -4.14 18.03
CA LEU A 45 -11.67 -3.17 17.00
C LEU A 45 -12.78 -2.20 17.44
N ASP A 46 -13.19 -2.25 18.71
CA ASP A 46 -14.07 -1.24 19.31
C ASP A 46 -13.22 -0.04 19.75
N PRO A 47 -13.43 1.19 19.21
CA PRO A 47 -12.66 2.37 19.57
C PRO A 47 -12.60 2.68 21.08
N HIS A 48 -13.62 2.32 21.85
CA HIS A 48 -13.65 2.57 23.30
C HIS A 48 -12.88 1.54 24.12
N ARG A 49 -12.52 0.41 23.51
CA ARG A 49 -11.84 -0.72 24.16
C ARG A 49 -10.49 -1.05 23.53
N ALA A 50 -10.18 -0.46 22.39
CA ALA A 50 -8.96 -0.69 21.67
C ALA A 50 -7.79 0.03 22.33
N GLU A 51 -6.69 -0.69 22.50
CA GLU A 51 -5.46 -0.17 23.08
C GLU A 51 -4.24 -0.54 22.23
N GLY A 52 -3.21 0.29 22.34
CA GLY A 52 -1.93 0.08 21.66
C GLY A 52 -1.91 0.43 20.18
N VAL A 53 -0.71 0.32 19.60
CA VAL A 53 -0.42 0.65 18.20
C VAL A 53 -1.10 -0.30 17.20
N PRO A 54 -1.13 -1.64 17.40
CA PRO A 54 -1.74 -2.54 16.44
C PRO A 54 -3.22 -2.23 16.17
N ALA A 55 -4.03 -1.97 17.21
CA ALA A 55 -5.42 -1.60 17.01
C ALA A 55 -5.57 -0.18 16.42
N SER A 56 -4.75 0.78 16.87
CA SER A 56 -4.79 2.17 16.39
C SER A 56 -4.52 2.31 14.90
N ASN A 57 -3.62 1.49 14.35
CA ASN A 57 -3.31 1.49 12.92
C ASN A 57 -4.51 1.12 12.05
N ILE A 58 -5.39 0.25 12.55
CA ILE A 58 -6.59 -0.22 11.83
C ILE A 58 -7.75 0.74 12.07
N LEU A 59 -7.93 1.22 13.30
CA LEU A 59 -9.04 2.10 13.65
C LEU A 59 -9.00 3.44 12.91
N ARG A 60 -7.81 3.97 12.60
CA ARG A 60 -7.66 5.20 11.79
C ARG A 60 -8.11 5.02 10.34
N ASP A 61 -8.12 3.78 9.84
CA ASP A 61 -8.60 3.46 8.51
C ASP A 61 -10.13 3.20 8.51
N LEU A 62 -10.69 2.75 9.64
CA LEU A 62 -12.12 2.41 9.78
C LEU A 62 -12.99 3.57 10.29
N PHE A 63 -12.46 4.40 11.18
CA PHE A 63 -13.20 5.45 11.86
C PHE A 63 -12.44 6.77 11.77
N GLU A 64 -13.20 7.84 11.57
CA GLU A 64 -12.74 9.23 11.64
C GLU A 64 -13.43 9.90 12.84
N GLY A 65 -12.68 10.76 13.54
CA GLY A 65 -13.15 11.47 14.74
C GLY A 65 -13.33 12.96 14.50
#